data_AF-A0A645E3V7-F1
#
_entry.id   AF-A0A645E3V7-F1
#
_cell.length_a   1.000
_cell.length_b   1.000
_cell.length_c   1.000
_cell.angle_alpha   90.00
_cell.angle_beta   90.00
_cell.angle_gamma   90.00
#
_symmetry.space_group_name_H-M   'P 1'
#
loop_
_entity.id
_entity.type
_entity.pdbx_description
1 polymer ?
#
loop_
_entity_poly.entity_id
_entity_poly.type
_entity_poly.pdbx_seq_one_letter_code
_entity_poly.pdbx_strand_id
1 'polypeptide(L)'
;MKGFGSFRGFYKFEKEVNGLRERTDPVQANALFHLLLEAQSLKQFLKDNEQEMQLQSFCEYITELCEKQGEVPEHIIKRTNLERSFGHQLFKGTRNPSRDTVLQLAFGFNADVIRAQELLRYAGMSALYPRMKRDAVIIYCLHNRISIVETQTILHELALPLIGAGKTK
;
A
#
# COMPACT_ATOMS: atom_id res chain seq x y z
N MET A 1 37.38 -9.81 -8.54
CA MET A 1 36.80 -9.09 -7.40
C MET A 1 36.59 -7.64 -7.81
N LYS A 2 35.36 -7.24 -8.14
CA LYS A 2 35.02 -5.85 -8.53
C LYS A 2 34.05 -5.28 -7.51
N GLY A 3 34.31 -4.02 -7.16
CA GLY A 3 33.92 -3.38 -5.91
C GLY A 3 32.42 -3.18 -5.72
N PHE A 4 32.03 -3.19 -4.45
CA PHE A 4 30.73 -2.78 -3.96
C PHE A 4 30.41 -1.37 -4.45
N GLY A 5 29.33 -1.24 -5.22
CA GLY A 5 28.80 0.02 -5.69
C GLY A 5 28.41 0.93 -4.52
N SER A 6 29.12 2.04 -4.42
CA SER A 6 28.71 3.35 -3.89
C SER A 6 27.66 3.39 -2.77
N PHE A 7 28.14 3.58 -1.54
CA PHE A 7 27.42 4.01 -0.34
C PHE A 7 26.50 5.25 -0.54
N ARG A 8 26.66 5.99 -1.64
CA ARG A 8 25.93 7.24 -1.94
C ARG A 8 24.45 6.99 -2.30
N GLY A 9 24.10 5.80 -2.78
CA GLY A 9 22.71 5.42 -3.07
C GLY A 9 21.89 5.17 -1.80
N PHE A 10 22.51 4.60 -0.77
CA PHE A 10 21.87 4.29 0.50
C PHE A 10 21.48 5.55 1.28
N TYR A 11 22.36 6.57 1.34
CA TYR A 11 22.06 7.85 1.99
C TYR A 11 20.99 8.67 1.26
N LYS A 12 20.90 8.57 -0.07
CA LYS A 12 19.82 9.20 -0.84
C LYS A 12 18.49 8.49 -0.58
N PHE A 13 18.50 7.16 -0.53
CA PHE A 13 17.34 6.35 -0.16
C PHE A 13 16.87 6.65 1.28
N GLU A 14 17.78 6.75 2.25
CA GLU A 14 17.42 7.08 3.63
C GLU A 14 16.86 8.51 3.74
N LYS A 15 17.37 9.47 2.95
CA LYS A 15 16.79 10.83 2.87
C LYS A 15 15.44 10.86 2.14
N GLU A 16 15.24 10.08 1.09
CA GLU A 16 13.94 9.97 0.40
C GLU A 16 12.92 9.28 1.30
N VAL A 17 13.28 8.18 1.97
CA VAL A 17 12.43 7.48 2.95
C VAL A 17 12.13 8.37 4.16
N ASN A 18 13.09 9.18 4.63
CA ASN A 18 12.83 10.16 5.70
C ASN A 18 12.00 11.36 5.23
N GLY A 19 12.20 11.86 4.01
CA GLY A 19 11.37 12.92 3.43
C GLY A 19 9.94 12.47 3.13
N LEU A 20 9.72 11.17 2.99
CA LEU A 20 8.40 10.55 2.81
C LEU A 20 7.67 10.29 4.14
N ARG A 21 8.33 10.52 5.30
CA ARG A 21 7.65 10.59 6.61
C ARG A 21 6.81 11.86 6.77
N GLU A 22 6.99 12.88 5.93
CA GLU A 22 6.32 14.19 6.11
C GLU A 22 4.85 14.22 5.66
N ARG A 23 4.30 13.16 5.05
CA ARG A 23 2.89 13.15 4.60
C ARG A 23 1.93 12.36 5.48
N THR A 24 2.46 11.58 6.43
CA THR A 24 1.73 11.08 7.58
C THR A 24 2.69 11.03 8.73
N ASP A 25 2.66 12.06 9.56
CA ASP A 25 3.66 12.25 10.62
C ASP A 25 3.68 11.01 11.54
N PRO A 26 4.77 10.22 11.56
CA PRO A 26 4.94 9.16 12.55
C PRO A 26 4.90 9.72 13.98
N VAL A 27 5.19 11.01 14.12
CA VAL A 27 5.08 11.81 15.34
C VAL A 27 3.63 11.86 15.84
N GLN A 28 2.65 11.98 14.94
CA GLN A 28 1.23 12.05 15.29
C GLN A 28 0.66 10.67 15.66
N ALA A 29 1.04 9.62 14.93
CA ALA A 29 0.65 8.24 15.26
C ALA A 29 1.23 7.77 16.60
N ASN A 30 2.50 8.09 16.88
CA ASN A 30 3.12 7.78 18.17
C ASN A 30 2.48 8.59 19.32
N ALA A 31 2.18 9.87 19.11
CA ALA A 31 1.51 10.70 20.11
C ALA A 31 0.11 10.17 20.44
N LEU A 32 -0.72 9.87 19.43
CA LEU A 32 -2.05 9.30 19.64
C LEU A 32 -1.98 7.93 20.32
N PHE A 33 -0.97 7.12 19.99
CA PHE A 33 -0.72 5.84 20.65
C PHE A 33 -0.38 6.01 22.13
N HIS A 34 0.50 6.95 22.48
CA HIS A 34 0.80 7.28 23.87
C HIS A 34 -0.45 7.76 24.62
N LEU A 35 -1.23 8.69 24.04
CA LEU A 35 -2.48 9.18 24.62
C LEU A 35 -3.50 8.06 24.85
N LEU A 36 -3.61 7.10 23.92
CA LEU A 36 -4.48 5.94 24.07
C LEU A 36 -4.06 5.05 25.24
N LEU A 37 -2.75 4.78 25.38
CA LEU A 37 -2.23 3.92 26.46
C LEU A 37 -2.33 4.56 27.84
N GLU A 38 -2.27 5.90 27.92
CA GLU A 38 -2.40 6.66 29.17
C GLU A 38 -3.87 6.99 29.51
N ALA A 39 -4.82 6.70 28.61
CA ALA A 39 -6.22 7.04 28.79
C ALA A 39 -6.85 6.31 29.98
N GLN A 40 -7.36 7.08 30.96
CA GLN A 40 -8.12 6.53 32.09
C GLN A 40 -9.54 6.06 31.69
N SER A 41 -10.03 6.52 30.53
CA SER A 41 -11.34 6.15 29.98
C SER A 41 -11.29 6.11 28.46
N LEU A 42 -11.47 4.91 27.90
CA LEU A 42 -11.55 4.71 26.45
C LEU A 42 -12.65 5.57 25.82
N LYS A 43 -13.82 5.66 26.46
CA LYS A 43 -14.97 6.41 25.92
C LYS A 43 -14.66 7.91 25.79
N GLN A 44 -13.97 8.48 26.77
CA GLN A 44 -13.60 9.90 26.75
C GLN A 44 -12.51 10.16 25.71
N PHE A 45 -11.50 9.30 25.66
CA PHE A 45 -10.45 9.35 24.64
C PHE A 45 -10.99 9.31 23.21
N LEU A 46 -11.90 8.37 22.90
CA LEU A 46 -12.52 8.28 21.57
C LEU A 46 -13.30 9.55 21.20
N LYS A 47 -13.97 10.17 22.18
CA LYS A 47 -14.73 11.42 21.96
C LYS A 47 -13.81 12.61 21.71
N ASP A 48 -12.75 12.75 22.51
CA ASP A 48 -11.84 13.90 22.43
C ASP A 48 -10.95 13.86 21.17
N ASN A 49 -10.74 12.67 20.60
CA ASN A 49 -9.88 12.46 19.44
C ASN A 49 -10.67 12.00 18.20
N GLU A 50 -12.00 12.18 18.18
CA GLU A 50 -12.88 11.67 17.11
C GLU A 50 -12.40 12.12 15.71
N GLN A 51 -11.96 13.37 15.58
CA GLN A 51 -11.48 13.92 14.31
C GLN A 51 -10.17 13.27 13.84
N GLU A 52 -9.27 12.92 14.76
CA GLU A 52 -7.99 12.27 14.45
C GLU A 52 -8.15 10.76 14.21
N MET A 53 -9.29 10.18 14.60
CA MET A 53 -9.63 8.77 14.42
C MET A 53 -10.34 8.47 13.10
N GLN A 54 -10.70 9.49 12.32
CA GLN A 54 -11.26 9.31 10.99
C GLN A 54 -10.14 9.17 9.96
N LEU A 55 -9.83 7.94 9.55
CA LEU A 55 -9.19 7.75 8.25
C LEU A 55 -10.25 7.88 7.15
N GLN A 56 -9.90 8.59 6.08
CA GLN A 56 -10.66 8.50 4.83
C GLN A 56 -10.83 7.03 4.42
N SER A 57 -11.98 6.72 3.83
CA SER A 57 -12.25 5.38 3.33
C SER A 57 -11.31 5.00 2.18
N PHE A 58 -11.16 3.69 1.93
CA PHE A 58 -10.32 3.23 0.83
C PHE A 58 -10.82 3.73 -0.54
N CYS A 59 -12.13 3.77 -0.77
CA CYS A 59 -12.69 4.23 -2.04
C CYS A 59 -12.45 5.72 -2.28
N GLU A 60 -12.60 6.56 -1.24
CA GLU A 60 -12.25 7.98 -1.29
C GLU A 60 -10.77 8.15 -1.63
N TYR A 61 -9.88 7.41 -0.96
CA TYR A 61 -8.44 7.50 -1.20
C TYR A 61 -8.05 7.16 -2.64
N ILE A 62 -8.52 6.03 -3.18
CA ILE A 62 -8.14 5.61 -4.55
C ILE A 62 -8.78 6.50 -5.63
N THR A 63 -9.94 7.11 -5.33
CA THR A 63 -10.59 8.08 -6.22
C THR A 63 -9.80 9.38 -6.26
N GLU A 64 -9.44 9.93 -5.11
CA GLU A 64 -8.59 11.12 -5.02
C GLU A 64 -7.20 10.87 -5.65
N LEU A 65 -6.67 9.66 -5.51
CA LEU A 65 -5.41 9.27 -6.16
C LEU A 65 -5.52 9.28 -7.69
N CYS A 66 -6.64 8.86 -8.27
CA CYS A 66 -6.89 8.94 -9.71
C CYS A 66 -6.91 10.41 -10.17
N GLU A 67 -7.66 11.26 -9.46
CA GLU A 67 -7.77 12.69 -9.78
C GLU A 67 -6.41 13.38 -9.75
N LYS A 68 -5.60 13.12 -8.72
CA LYS A 68 -4.23 13.65 -8.59
C LYS A 68 -3.30 13.21 -9.71
N GLN A 69 -3.54 12.05 -10.31
CA GLN A 69 -2.75 11.52 -11.43
C GLN A 69 -3.32 11.88 -12.81
N GLY A 70 -4.48 12.55 -12.87
CA GLY A 70 -5.19 12.78 -14.14
C GLY A 70 -5.68 11.48 -14.79
N GLU A 71 -5.92 10.45 -13.97
CA GLU A 71 -6.35 9.13 -14.40
C GLU A 71 -7.85 8.92 -14.14
N VAL A 72 -8.45 7.98 -14.87
CA VAL A 72 -9.83 7.54 -14.61
C VAL A 72 -9.84 6.11 -14.04
N PRO A 73 -10.78 5.77 -13.13
CA PRO A 73 -10.86 4.44 -12.52
C PRO A 73 -10.79 3.28 -13.50
N GLU A 74 -11.43 3.40 -14.67
CA GLU A 74 -11.45 2.39 -15.72
C GLU A 74 -10.06 2.05 -16.25
N HIS A 75 -9.16 3.04 -16.36
CA HIS A 75 -7.80 2.82 -16.81
C HIS A 75 -6.97 2.11 -15.76
N ILE A 76 -7.18 2.43 -14.48
CA ILE A 76 -6.54 1.71 -13.37
C ILE A 76 -7.01 0.26 -13.37
N ILE A 77 -8.32 0.03 -13.37
CA ILE A 77 -8.92 -1.32 -13.33
C ILE A 77 -8.41 -2.21 -14.47
N LYS A 78 -8.25 -1.66 -15.69
CA LYS A 78 -7.70 -2.42 -16.82
C LYS A 78 -6.27 -2.92 -16.59
N ARG A 79 -5.48 -2.25 -15.74
CA ARG A 79 -4.07 -2.60 -15.45
C ARG A 79 -3.90 -3.59 -14.29
N THR A 80 -4.94 -3.85 -13.49
CA THR A 80 -4.82 -4.62 -12.23
C THR A 80 -5.04 -6.13 -12.38
N ASN A 81 -5.45 -6.61 -13.55
CA ASN A 81 -5.95 -7.98 -13.75
C ASN A 81 -7.12 -8.34 -12.79
N LEU A 82 -7.90 -7.34 -12.38
CA LEU A 82 -9.13 -7.53 -11.62
C LEU A 82 -10.31 -7.75 -12.59
N GLU A 83 -11.32 -8.48 -12.12
CA GLU A 83 -12.62 -8.47 -12.78
C GLU A 83 -13.19 -7.04 -12.74
N ARG A 84 -13.68 -6.57 -13.90
CA ARG A 84 -14.03 -5.17 -14.09
C ARG A 84 -15.15 -4.70 -13.15
N SER A 85 -16.20 -5.50 -12.99
CA SER A 85 -17.32 -5.18 -12.11
C SER A 85 -16.87 -5.06 -10.66
N PHE A 86 -15.98 -5.95 -10.20
CA PHE A 86 -15.38 -5.89 -8.88
C PHE A 86 -14.52 -4.63 -8.72
N GLY A 87 -13.71 -4.28 -9.72
CA GLY A 87 -12.96 -3.02 -9.74
C GLY A 87 -13.86 -1.80 -9.53
N HIS A 88 -14.98 -1.70 -10.27
CA HIS A 88 -15.94 -0.61 -10.09
C HIS A 88 -16.58 -0.61 -8.69
N GLN A 89 -16.85 -1.78 -8.11
CA GLN A 89 -17.39 -1.88 -6.75
C GLN A 89 -16.41 -1.34 -5.69
N LEU A 90 -15.09 -1.50 -5.90
CA LEU A 90 -14.07 -0.93 -5.02
C LEU A 90 -14.10 0.60 -5.07
N PHE A 91 -14.12 1.19 -6.27
CA PHE A 91 -14.19 2.65 -6.44
C PHE A 91 -15.51 3.25 -5.93
N LYS A 92 -16.61 2.49 -5.96
CA LYS A 92 -17.90 2.90 -5.37
C LYS A 92 -17.97 2.70 -3.84
N GLY A 93 -17.00 2.03 -3.23
CA GLY A 93 -17.04 1.68 -1.81
C GLY A 93 -18.07 0.61 -1.44
N THR A 94 -18.65 -0.09 -2.41
CA THR A 94 -19.67 -1.13 -2.16
C THR A 94 -19.06 -2.48 -1.77
N ARG A 95 -17.72 -2.61 -1.84
CA ARG A 95 -17.00 -3.85 -1.53
C ARG A 95 -15.62 -3.54 -0.95
N ASN A 96 -15.20 -4.33 0.04
CA ASN A 96 -13.87 -4.23 0.63
C ASN A 96 -12.85 -5.05 -0.18
N PRO A 97 -11.64 -4.51 -0.42
CA PRO A 97 -10.58 -5.25 -1.10
C PRO A 97 -9.95 -6.31 -0.17
N SER A 98 -9.43 -7.39 -0.76
CA SER A 98 -8.45 -8.24 -0.07
C SER A 98 -7.05 -7.62 -0.15
N ARG A 99 -6.11 -8.07 0.67
CA ARG A 99 -4.69 -7.62 0.56
C ARG A 99 -4.15 -7.77 -0.86
N ASP A 100 -4.42 -8.90 -1.50
CA ASP A 100 -3.99 -9.16 -2.87
C ASP A 100 -4.67 -8.22 -3.87
N THR A 101 -5.96 -7.90 -3.67
CA THR A 101 -6.66 -6.88 -4.49
C THR A 101 -5.97 -5.52 -4.38
N VAL A 102 -5.54 -5.13 -3.18
CA VAL A 102 -4.81 -3.87 -2.96
C VAL A 102 -3.44 -3.90 -3.66
N LEU A 103 -2.73 -5.03 -3.62
CA LEU A 103 -1.47 -5.18 -4.33
C LEU A 103 -1.65 -5.11 -5.85
N GLN A 104 -2.72 -5.73 -6.39
CA GLN A 104 -3.09 -5.58 -7.80
C GLN A 104 -3.33 -4.10 -8.16
N LEU A 105 -4.06 -3.37 -7.33
CA LEU A 105 -4.26 -1.92 -7.48
C LEU A 105 -2.95 -1.15 -7.42
N ALA A 106 -2.03 -1.50 -6.51
CA ALA A 106 -0.71 -0.85 -6.44
C ALA A 106 0.04 -0.97 -7.78
N PHE A 107 0.04 -2.13 -8.42
CA PHE A 107 0.59 -2.26 -9.77
C PHE A 107 -0.21 -1.47 -10.82
N GLY A 108 -1.55 -1.48 -10.74
CA GLY A 108 -2.39 -0.70 -11.67
C GLY A 108 -2.15 0.81 -11.62
N PHE A 109 -1.85 1.33 -10.43
CA PHE A 109 -1.45 2.72 -10.18
C PHE A 109 0.02 3.01 -10.50
N ASN A 110 0.80 2.02 -10.95
CA ASN A 110 2.26 2.11 -11.06
C ASN A 110 2.89 2.66 -9.76
N ALA A 111 2.38 2.22 -8.61
CA ALA A 111 2.80 2.68 -7.29
C ALA A 111 4.29 2.35 -7.03
N ASP A 112 4.98 3.24 -6.31
CA ASP A 112 6.21 2.85 -5.63
C ASP A 112 5.90 2.13 -4.31
N VAL A 113 6.94 1.72 -3.59
CA VAL A 113 6.80 1.02 -2.32
C VAL A 113 6.00 1.84 -1.31
N ILE A 114 6.16 3.16 -1.28
CA ILE A 114 5.52 4.02 -0.28
C ILE A 114 4.04 4.16 -0.58
N ARG A 115 3.71 4.43 -1.85
CA ARG A 115 2.32 4.49 -2.30
C ARG A 115 1.60 3.15 -2.11
N ALA A 116 2.30 2.03 -2.32
CA ALA A 116 1.76 0.70 -2.03
C ALA A 116 1.48 0.48 -0.54
N GLN A 117 2.35 0.97 0.36
CA GLN A 117 2.10 0.93 1.81
C GLN A 117 0.92 1.81 2.20
N GLU A 118 0.76 2.99 1.59
CA GLU A 118 -0.41 3.84 1.81
C GLU A 118 -1.70 3.15 1.37
N LEU A 119 -1.71 2.53 0.18
CA LEU A 119 -2.85 1.75 -0.31
C LEU A 119 -3.23 0.63 0.67
N LEU A 120 -2.25 -0.12 1.20
CA LEU A 120 -2.49 -1.15 2.21
C LEU A 120 -3.05 -0.56 3.50
N ARG A 121 -2.51 0.58 3.96
CA ARG A 121 -2.95 1.26 5.17
C ARG A 121 -4.40 1.75 5.07
N TYR A 122 -4.78 2.47 4.00
CA TYR A 122 -6.15 2.93 3.80
C TYR A 122 -7.14 1.78 3.57
N ALA A 123 -6.67 0.63 3.10
CA ALA A 123 -7.48 -0.59 3.00
C ALA A 123 -7.56 -1.39 4.31
N GLY A 124 -6.87 -0.99 5.38
CA GLY A 124 -6.79 -1.77 6.63
C GLY A 124 -6.05 -3.10 6.49
N MET A 125 -5.13 -3.20 5.52
CA MET A 125 -4.36 -4.41 5.23
C MET A 125 -2.97 -4.35 5.86
N SER A 126 -2.42 -5.51 6.18
CA SER A 126 -1.05 -5.60 6.70
C SER A 126 -0.03 -5.05 5.69
N ALA A 127 0.88 -4.24 6.21
CA ALA A 127 2.00 -3.65 5.46
C ALA A 127 2.84 -4.73 4.75
N LEU A 128 3.54 -4.33 3.69
CA LEU A 128 4.59 -5.16 3.10
C LEU A 128 5.75 -5.27 4.09
N TYR A 129 6.11 -6.49 4.46
CA TYR A 129 7.18 -6.75 5.44
C TYR A 129 8.36 -7.48 4.79
N PRO A 130 9.56 -6.87 4.70
CA PRO A 130 10.68 -7.42 3.92
C PRO A 130 11.23 -8.77 4.44
N ARG A 131 10.88 -9.19 5.67
CA ARG A 131 11.24 -10.54 6.15
C ARG A 131 10.33 -11.65 5.59
N MET A 132 9.16 -11.30 5.08
CA MET A 132 8.29 -12.24 4.39
C MET A 132 8.78 -12.38 2.94
N LYS A 133 9.15 -13.61 2.53
CA LYS A 133 9.74 -13.86 1.19
C LYS A 133 8.91 -13.28 0.05
N ARG A 134 7.58 -13.50 0.08
CA ARG A 134 6.64 -12.96 -0.91
C ARG A 134 6.66 -11.44 -0.95
N ASP A 135 6.58 -10.79 0.20
CA ASP A 135 6.59 -9.34 0.29
C ASP A 135 7.94 -8.75 -0.14
N ALA A 136 9.06 -9.42 0.17
CA ALA A 136 10.38 -8.99 -0.29
C ALA A 136 10.46 -8.92 -1.82
N VAL A 137 9.91 -9.93 -2.51
CA VAL A 137 9.81 -9.94 -3.98
C VAL A 137 8.92 -8.81 -4.47
N ILE A 138 7.76 -8.61 -3.86
CA ILE A 138 6.81 -7.55 -4.26
C ILE A 138 7.41 -6.16 -4.04
N ILE A 139 8.06 -5.91 -2.90
CA ILE A 139 8.79 -4.67 -2.62
C ILE A 139 9.85 -4.43 -3.69
N TYR A 140 10.64 -5.46 -4.02
CA TYR A 140 11.66 -5.37 -5.05
C TYR A 140 11.06 -5.01 -6.42
N CYS A 141 9.95 -5.65 -6.80
CA CYS A 141 9.29 -5.40 -8.07
C CYS A 141 8.71 -3.98 -8.16
N LEU A 142 8.03 -3.51 -7.11
CA LEU A 142 7.50 -2.14 -7.02
C LEU A 142 8.62 -1.09 -7.12
N HIS A 143 9.72 -1.30 -6.37
CA HIS A 143 10.88 -0.40 -6.40
C HIS A 143 11.50 -0.29 -7.80
N ASN A 144 11.64 -1.42 -8.50
CA ASN A 144 12.27 -1.48 -9.82
C ASN A 144 11.29 -1.30 -10.98
N ARG A 145 10.03 -0.90 -10.70
CA ARG A 145 8.97 -0.70 -11.71
C ARG A 145 8.72 -1.91 -12.61
N ILE A 146 8.86 -3.12 -12.04
CA ILE A 146 8.56 -4.37 -12.72
C ILE A 146 7.04 -4.50 -12.84
N SER A 147 6.56 -4.91 -14.02
CA SER A 147 5.12 -5.02 -14.28
C SER A 147 4.46 -6.12 -13.43
N ILE A 148 3.14 -6.08 -13.27
CA ILE A 148 2.41 -7.15 -12.56
C ILE A 148 2.59 -8.50 -13.23
N VAL A 149 2.65 -8.54 -14.57
CA VAL A 149 2.82 -9.78 -15.34
C VAL A 149 4.19 -10.40 -15.05
N GLU A 150 5.27 -9.63 -15.14
CA GLU A 150 6.62 -10.12 -14.82
C GLU A 150 6.75 -10.46 -13.33
N THR A 151 6.12 -9.68 -12.45
CA THR A 151 6.09 -9.98 -11.01
C THR A 151 5.46 -11.36 -10.73
N GLN A 152 4.37 -11.70 -11.43
CA GLN A 152 3.76 -13.03 -11.31
C GLN A 152 4.70 -14.14 -11.79
N THR A 153 5.44 -13.92 -12.89
CA THR A 153 6.46 -14.86 -13.36
C THR A 153 7.55 -15.07 -12.31
N ILE A 154 8.09 -13.99 -11.72
CA ILE A 154 9.11 -14.09 -10.67
C ILE A 154 8.58 -14.84 -9.45
N LEU A 155 7.34 -14.55 -9.02
CA LEU A 155 6.71 -15.26 -7.91
C LEU A 155 6.55 -16.75 -8.20
N HIS A 156 6.12 -17.09 -9.42
CA HIS A 156 5.98 -18.48 -9.87
C HIS A 156 7.32 -19.22 -9.87
N GLU A 157 8.36 -18.63 -10.46
CA GLU A 157 9.72 -19.20 -10.54
C GLU A 157 10.32 -19.46 -9.16
N LEU A 158 10.01 -18.60 -8.18
CA LEU A 158 10.46 -18.74 -6.79
C LEU A 158 9.54 -19.63 -5.95
N ALA A 159 8.52 -20.27 -6.55
CA ALA A 159 7.51 -21.08 -5.88
C ALA A 159 6.80 -20.34 -4.73
N LEU A 160 6.51 -19.05 -4.94
CA LEU A 160 5.80 -18.19 -3.99
C LEU A 160 4.34 -17.98 -4.41
N PRO A 161 3.41 -17.71 -3.46
CA PRO A 161 2.02 -17.46 -3.80
C PRO A 161 1.85 -16.28 -4.77
N LEU A 162 1.12 -16.51 -5.87
CA LEU A 162 0.78 -15.49 -6.87
C LEU A 162 -0.16 -14.43 -6.30
N ILE A 163 -0.11 -13.22 -6.86
CA ILE A 163 -1.00 -12.11 -6.48
C ILE A 163 -2.39 -12.35 -7.09
N GLY A 164 -3.44 -12.30 -6.26
CA GLY A 164 -4.82 -12.42 -6.74
C GLY A 164 -5.24 -13.85 -7.11
N ALA A 165 -4.35 -14.84 -6.93
CA ALA A 165 -4.71 -16.25 -6.96
C ALA A 165 -5.52 -16.57 -5.69
N GLY A 166 -6.80 -16.20 -5.69
CA GLY A 166 -7.74 -16.75 -4.73
C GLY A 166 -7.65 -18.28 -4.80
N LYS A 167 -7.82 -18.96 -3.66
CA LYS A 167 -8.09 -20.40 -3.71
C LYS A 167 -9.32 -20.58 -4.60
N THR A 168 -9.13 -21.11 -5.80
CA THR A 168 -10.22 -21.70 -6.57
C THR A 168 -10.86 -22.70 -5.61
N LYS A 169 -12.05 -22.34 -5.11
CA LYS A 169 -12.86 -23.28 -4.35
C LYS A 169 -13.33 -24.38 -5.28
#